data_AF-A0A942BVU2-F1
#
_entry.id   AF-A0A942BVU2-F1
#
_cell.length_a   1.000
_cell.length_b   1.000
_cell.length_c   1.000
_cell.angle_alpha   90.00
_cell.angle_beta   90.00
_cell.angle_gamma   90.00
#
_symmetry.space_group_name_H-M   'P 1'
#
loop_
_entity.id
_entity.type
_entity.pdbx_description
1 polymer ?
#
loop_
_entity_poly.entity_id
_entity_poly.type
_entity_poly.pdbx_seq_one_letter_code
_entity_poly.pdbx_strand_id
1 'polypeptide(L)'
;MEKQAAQNIQDAFLNSARRERLNVVVHLLQGATLTGRIKSFDKFSLLLDVGGPDVLIFKHAISSITQERRPASNSPAPAEQDHA
;
A
#
# COMPACT_ATOMS: atom_id res chain seq x y z
N MET A 1 -19.52 -21.03 14.78
CA MET A 1 -18.23 -20.74 14.10
C MET A 1 -18.48 -19.61 13.14
N GLU A 2 -17.97 -18.41 13.42
CA GLU A 2 -17.97 -17.33 12.44
C GLU A 2 -17.08 -17.76 11.27
N LYS A 3 -17.68 -17.85 10.09
CA LYS A 3 -16.98 -18.17 8.86
C LYS A 3 -16.12 -16.95 8.55
N GLN A 4 -14.81 -17.07 8.77
CA GLN A 4 -13.86 -15.99 8.46
C GLN A 4 -14.02 -15.66 6.98
N ALA A 5 -14.76 -14.60 6.68
CA ALA A 5 -15.04 -14.20 5.31
C ALA A 5 -13.70 -13.92 4.65
N ALA A 6 -13.45 -14.51 3.48
CA ALA A 6 -12.26 -14.23 2.69
C ALA A 6 -12.14 -12.71 2.57
N GLN A 7 -11.10 -12.15 3.17
CA GLN A 7 -10.95 -10.71 3.31
C GLN A 7 -10.89 -10.12 1.90
N ASN A 8 -11.78 -9.18 1.59
CA ASN A 8 -11.85 -8.50 0.30
C ASN A 8 -10.45 -8.00 -0.09
N ILE A 9 -9.96 -8.40 -1.26
CA ILE A 9 -8.60 -8.08 -1.73
C ILE A 9 -8.32 -6.57 -1.72
N GLN A 10 -9.34 -5.74 -2.03
CA GLN A 10 -9.22 -4.29 -1.98
C GLN A 10 -8.99 -3.81 -0.55
N ASP A 11 -9.83 -4.24 0.40
CA ASP A 11 -9.74 -3.80 1.79
C ASP A 11 -8.48 -4.34 2.46
N ALA A 12 -8.06 -5.56 2.11
CA ALA A 12 -6.80 -6.15 2.58
C ALA A 12 -5.59 -5.32 2.11
N PHE A 13 -5.54 -4.98 0.82
CA PHE A 13 -4.47 -4.18 0.24
C PHE A 13 -4.41 -2.77 0.85
N LEU A 14 -5.55 -2.04 0.86
CA LEU A 14 -5.60 -0.67 1.37
C LEU A 14 -5.34 -0.61 2.88
N ASN A 15 -5.80 -1.59 3.66
CA ASN A 15 -5.49 -1.63 5.10
C ASN A 15 -4.03 -1.95 5.38
N SER A 16 -3.39 -2.87 4.64
CA SER A 16 -1.96 -3.17 4.83
C SER A 16 -1.13 -1.91 4.55
N ALA A 17 -1.34 -1.26 3.40
CA ALA A 17 -0.64 -0.03 3.04
C ALA A 17 -0.85 1.10 4.06
N ARG A 18 -2.09 1.30 4.55
CA ARG A 18 -2.41 2.28 5.59
C ARG A 18 -1.73 1.97 6.93
N ARG A 19 -1.84 0.73 7.41
CA ARG A 19 -1.33 0.30 8.72
C ARG A 19 0.20 0.38 8.78
N GLU A 20 0.85 -0.04 7.70
CA GLU A 20 2.31 -0.03 7.56
C GLU A 20 2.85 1.33 7.14
N ARG A 21 1.96 2.31 6.92
CA ARG A 21 2.30 3.69 6.48
C ARG A 21 3.18 3.69 5.23
N LEU A 22 2.91 2.76 4.31
CA LEU A 22 3.66 2.62 3.08
C LEU A 22 3.42 3.82 2.17
N ASN A 23 4.47 4.21 1.46
CA ASN A 23 4.34 5.15 0.36
C ASN A 23 3.67 4.43 -0.82
N VAL A 24 2.58 4.99 -1.31
CA VAL A 24 1.84 4.48 -2.46
C VAL A 24 1.85 5.48 -3.60
N VAL A 25 1.75 4.95 -4.81
CA VAL A 25 1.57 5.73 -6.03
C VAL A 25 0.18 5.44 -6.57
N VAL A 26 -0.64 6.48 -6.67
CA VAL A 26 -2.01 6.43 -7.17
C VAL A 26 -2.02 7.02 -8.59
N HIS A 27 -2.34 6.20 -9.58
CA HIS A 27 -2.52 6.65 -10.96
C HIS A 27 -4.00 6.91 -11.21
N LEU A 28 -4.30 8.08 -11.78
CA LEU A 28 -5.65 8.46 -12.17
C LEU A 28 -5.92 8.12 -13.63
N LEU A 29 -7.20 7.92 -13.98
CA LEU A 29 -7.64 7.61 -15.35
C LEU A 29 -7.19 8.66 -16.37
N GLN A 30 -7.12 9.93 -15.98
CA GLN A 30 -6.70 11.04 -16.84
C GLN A 30 -5.16 11.14 -16.97
N GLY A 31 -4.40 10.20 -16.39
CA GLY A 31 -2.94 10.12 -16.50
C GLY A 31 -2.15 10.86 -15.42
N ALA A 32 -2.82 11.65 -14.57
CA ALA A 32 -2.18 12.26 -13.40
C ALA A 32 -1.74 11.18 -12.39
N THR A 33 -0.67 11.46 -11.65
CA THR A 33 -0.11 10.55 -10.64
C THR A 33 0.06 11.29 -9.32
N LEU A 34 -0.37 10.68 -8.22
CA LEU A 34 -0.24 11.19 -6.86
C LEU A 34 0.58 10.21 -6.03
N THR A 35 1.55 10.72 -5.28
CA THR A 35 2.38 9.90 -4.39
C THR A 35 2.15 10.34 -2.96
N GLY A 36 1.92 9.40 -2.06
CA GLY A 36 1.63 9.72 -0.67
C GLY A 36 1.33 8.50 0.18
N ARG A 37 0.77 8.72 1.37
CA ARG A 37 0.37 7.66 2.31
C ARG A 37 -1.13 7.64 2.48
N ILE A 38 -1.72 6.46 2.54
CA ILE A 38 -3.15 6.31 2.78
C ILE A 38 -3.44 6.64 4.25
N LYS A 39 -4.23 7.69 4.52
CA LYS A 39 -4.71 8.03 5.86
C LYS A 39 -5.96 7.24 6.23
N SER A 40 -6.91 7.17 5.30
CA SER A 40 -8.19 6.49 5.46
C SER A 40 -8.79 6.12 4.10
N PHE A 41 -9.78 5.23 4.11
CA PHE A 41 -10.58 4.91 2.94
C PHE A 41 -11.95 4.38 3.37
N ASP A 42 -12.92 4.51 2.48
CA ASP A 42 -14.23 3.90 2.62
C ASP A 42 -14.57 3.10 1.35
N LYS A 43 -15.85 2.82 1.12
CA LYS A 43 -16.32 2.10 -0.07
C LYS A 43 -15.98 2.82 -1.39
N PHE A 44 -16.01 4.15 -1.43
CA PHE A 44 -15.95 4.96 -2.65
C PHE A 44 -14.75 5.90 -2.75
N SER A 45 -14.06 6.16 -1.63
CA SER A 45 -13.06 7.23 -1.53
C SER A 45 -11.81 6.77 -0.79
N LEU A 46 -10.71 7.47 -1.06
CA LEU A 46 -9.40 7.29 -0.45
C LEU A 46 -8.85 8.66 -0.03
N LEU A 47 -8.43 8.80 1.23
CA LEU A 47 -7.78 10.00 1.75
C LEU A 47 -6.27 9.79 1.74
N LEU A 48 -5.57 10.60 0.96
CA LEU A 48 -4.12 10.52 0.75
C LEU A 48 -3.40 11.70 1.41
N ASP A 49 -2.40 11.41 2.22
CA ASP A 49 -1.42 12.39 2.72
C ASP A 49 -0.29 12.53 1.69
N VAL A 50 -0.15 13.71 1.09
CA VAL A 50 0.87 14.02 0.08
C VAL A 50 1.99 14.93 0.61
N GLY A 51 2.14 15.06 1.94
CA GLY A 51 3.12 15.95 2.57
C GLY A 51 2.68 17.44 2.61
N GLY A 52 1.41 17.70 2.31
CA GLY A 52 0.78 19.02 2.29
C GLY A 52 -0.69 18.89 2.69
N PRO A 53 -1.62 19.55 1.98
CA PRO A 53 -3.05 19.32 2.18
C PRO A 53 -3.42 17.86 1.91
N ASP A 54 -4.31 17.31 2.74
CA ASP A 54 -4.89 15.99 2.46
C ASP A 54 -5.68 16.03 1.15
N VAL A 55 -5.56 14.98 0.35
CA VAL A 55 -6.30 14.84 -0.91
C VAL A 55 -7.33 13.73 -0.77
N LEU A 56 -8.61 14.07 -0.92
CA LEU A 56 -9.68 13.09 -1.03
C LEU A 56 -9.84 12.69 -2.51
N ILE A 57 -9.61 11.42 -2.81
CA ILE A 57 -9.66 10.86 -4.16
C ILE A 57 -10.84 9.90 -4.25
N PHE A 58 -11.70 10.09 -5.25
CA PHE A 58 -12.76 9.13 -5.54
C PHE A 58 -12.21 7.94 -6.33
N LYS A 59 -12.58 6.72 -5.92
CA LYS A 59 -12.08 5.48 -6.52
C LYS A 59 -12.42 5.34 -8.00
N HIS A 60 -13.52 5.95 -8.48
CA HIS A 60 -13.86 5.92 -9.91
C HIS A 60 -12.86 6.69 -10.79
N ALA A 61 -12.04 7.57 -10.21
CA ALA A 61 -10.99 8.29 -10.92
C ALA A 61 -9.64 7.57 -10.88
N ILE A 62 -9.51 6.50 -10.09
CA ILE A 62 -8.24 5.77 -9.91
C ILE A 62 -8.16 4.62 -10.91
N SER A 63 -7.09 4.57 -11.70
CA SER A 63 -6.78 3.44 -12.58
C SER A 63 -6.01 2.34 -11.85
N SER A 64 -5.07 2.69 -10.99
CA SER A 64 -4.25 1.75 -10.24
C SER A 64 -3.63 2.36 -8.98
N ILE A 65 -3.27 1.51 -8.03
CA ILE A 65 -2.51 1.87 -6.82
C ILE A 65 -1.36 0.89 -6.71
N THR A 66 -0.13 1.40 -6.62
CA THR A 66 1.07 0.60 -6.37
C THR A 66 1.68 1.00 -5.03
N GLN A 67 2.37 0.06 -4.39
CA GLN A 67 3.12 0.31 -3.14
C GLN A 67 4.59 -0.01 -3.41
N GLU A 68 5.50 0.85 -2.95
CA GLU A 68 6.93 0.55 -3.05
C GLU A 68 7.26 -0.62 -2.12
N ARG A 69 7.58 -1.78 -2.70
CA ARG A 69 8.03 -2.93 -1.92
C ARG A 69 9.42 -2.60 -1.39
N ARG A 70 9.56 -2.49 -0.06
CA ARG A 70 10.89 -2.48 0.58
C ARG A 70 11.67 -3.69 0.04
N PRO A 71 12.88 -3.53 -0.52
CA PRO A 71 13.65 -4.67 -0.96
C PRO A 71 13.80 -5.59 0.25
N ALA A 72 13.41 -6.87 0.09
CA ALA A 72 13.63 -7.86 1.13
C ALA A 72 15.09 -7.76 1.54
N SER A 73 15.36 -7.49 2.82
CA SER A 73 16.71 -7.52 3.37
C SER A 73 17.24 -8.94 3.16
N ASN A 74 17.96 -9.14 2.07
CA ASN A 74 18.63 -10.39 1.79
C ASN A 74 19.83 -10.43 2.74
N SER A 75 19.62 -10.90 3.97
CA SER A 75 20.71 -11.19 4.88
C SER A 75 21.58 -12.27 4.21
N PRO A 76 22.86 -12.02 3.90
CA PRO A 76 23.72 -13.10 3.44
C PRO A 76 23.81 -14.14 4.56
N ALA A 77 23.61 -15.41 4.20
CA ALA A 77 23.72 -16.53 5.12
C ALA A 77 25.08 -16.50 5.84
N PRO A 78 25.15 -16.84 7.14
CA PRO A 78 26.43 -16.90 7.84
C PRO A 78 27.30 -17.96 7.17
N ALA A 79 28.50 -17.56 6.77
CA ALA A 79 29.52 -18.45 6.24
C ALA A 79 29.77 -19.59 7.24
N GLU A 80 29.62 -20.83 6.77
CA GLU A 80 30.11 -22.02 7.48
C GLU A 80 31.59 -21.82 7.80
N GLN A 81 31.88 -21.71 9.09
CA GLN A 81 33.25 -21.77 9.60
C GLN A 81 33.66 -23.24 9.56
N ASP A 82 34.40 -23.62 8.52
CA ASP A 82 35.20 -24.85 8.50
C ASP A 82 36.14 -24.81 9.71
N HIS A 83 35.83 -25.62 10.74
CA HIS A 83 36.79 -25.94 11.79
C HIS A 83 37.70 -27.06 11.28
N ALA A 84 38.99 -26.74 11.26
CA ALA A 84 40.11 -27.65 11.06
C ALA A 84 40.24 -28.68 12.20
#